data_AF-A0A352M3Q8-F1
#
_entry.id   AF-A0A352M3Q8-F1
#
_cell.length_a   1.000
_cell.length_b   1.000
_cell.length_c   1.000
_cell.angle_alpha   90.00
_cell.angle_beta   90.00
_cell.angle_gamma   90.00
#
_symmetry.space_group_name_H-M   'P 1'
#
loop_
_entity.id
_entity.type
_entity.pdbx_description
1 polymer ?
#
loop_
_entity_poly.entity_id
_entity_poly.type
_entity_poly.pdbx_seq_one_letter_code
_entity_poly.pdbx_strand_id
1 'polypeptide(L)'
;MKLTKSFLFLGFKEFSYTDKTTKEEKRIQRVIVYDPEEIKSHDFNFKTTGRFAGFKFGEQISLDLTIMAKDNQIKYYLDEGGK
;
A
#
# COMPACT_ATOMS: atom_id res chain seq x y z
N MET A 1 -3.70 -5.71 15.65
CA MET A 1 -3.20 -7.05 15.26
C MET A 1 -2.58 -6.91 13.89
N LYS A 2 -1.34 -7.40 13.67
CA LYS A 2 -0.70 -7.39 12.35
C LYS A 2 -1.07 -8.68 11.63
N LEU A 3 -1.57 -8.58 10.40
CA LEU A 3 -1.86 -9.71 9.54
C LEU A 3 -0.99 -9.63 8.29
N THR A 4 -0.12 -10.61 8.07
CA THR A 4 0.58 -10.73 6.80
C THR A 4 -0.33 -11.44 5.80
N LYS A 5 -0.59 -10.81 4.66
CA LYS A 5 -1.41 -11.37 3.58
C LYS A 5 -0.65 -11.35 2.27
N SER A 6 -0.89 -12.35 1.42
CA SER A 6 -0.30 -12.42 0.07
C SER A 6 -1.24 -11.81 -0.96
N PHE A 7 -0.69 -11.03 -1.87
CA PHE A 7 -1.41 -10.39 -2.97
C PHE A 7 -0.66 -10.58 -4.29
N LEU A 8 -1.33 -10.34 -5.42
CA LEU A 8 -0.67 -10.20 -6.71
C LEU A 8 -0.37 -8.72 -6.97
N PHE A 9 0.87 -8.39 -7.30
CA PHE A 9 1.27 -7.03 -7.65
C PHE A 9 0.66 -6.61 -8.98
N LEU A 10 -0.05 -5.48 -9.00
CA LEU A 10 -0.63 -4.92 -10.21
C LEU A 10 0.15 -3.71 -10.73
N GLY A 11 0.85 -2.99 -9.87
CA GLY A 11 1.66 -1.85 -10.29
C GLY A 11 2.01 -0.89 -9.17
N PHE A 12 2.78 0.11 -9.53
CA PHE A 12 3.29 1.14 -8.64
C PHE A 12 3.02 2.53 -9.24
N LYS A 13 2.60 3.49 -8.40
CA LYS A 13 2.41 4.89 -8.78
C LYS A 13 3.13 5.81 -7.80
N GLU A 14 3.86 6.78 -8.33
CA GLU A 14 4.44 7.88 -7.57
C GLU A 14 3.82 9.19 -8.04
N PHE A 15 3.48 10.07 -7.10
CA PHE A 15 3.10 11.44 -7.42
C PHE A 15 3.58 12.40 -6.33
N SER A 16 4.05 13.57 -6.76
CA SER A 16 4.34 14.70 -5.88
C SER A 16 3.09 15.57 -5.71
N TYR A 17 2.85 16.06 -4.50
CA TYR A 17 1.89 17.12 -4.26
C TYR A 17 2.47 18.15 -3.30
N THR A 18 2.15 19.43 -3.50
CA THR A 18 2.52 20.48 -2.55
C THR A 18 1.45 20.58 -1.47
N ASP A 19 1.86 20.43 -0.23
CA ASP A 19 0.98 20.59 0.93
C ASP A 19 0.51 22.05 1.02
N LYS A 20 -0.81 22.27 0.99
CA LYS A 20 -1.37 23.63 0.93
C LYS A 20 -1.11 24.46 2.19
N THR A 21 -0.84 23.82 3.33
CA THR A 21 -0.64 24.50 4.62
C THR A 21 0.83 24.82 4.87
N THR A 22 1.70 23.84 4.60
CA THR A 22 3.15 23.93 4.89
C THR A 22 3.97 24.38 3.69
N LYS A 23 3.39 24.38 2.48
CA LYS A 23 4.07 24.61 1.18
C LYS A 23 5.18 23.62 0.86
N GLU A 24 5.30 22.54 1.62
CA GLU A 24 6.29 21.49 1.38
C GLU A 24 5.86 20.58 0.22
N GLU A 25 6.81 20.20 -0.64
CA GLU A 25 6.58 19.15 -1.62
C GLU A 25 6.63 17.79 -0.92
N LYS A 26 5.52 17.06 -0.98
CA LYS A 26 5.38 15.72 -0.43
C LYS A 26 5.26 14.72 -1.57
N ARG A 27 6.06 13.66 -1.51
CA ARG A 27 5.96 12.52 -2.42
C ARG A 27 5.11 11.45 -1.79
N ILE A 28 4.09 11.01 -2.51
CA ILE A 28 3.29 9.84 -2.14
C ILE A 28 3.60 8.73 -3.11
N GLN A 29 3.86 7.56 -2.54
CA GLN A 29 4.07 6.32 -3.25
C GLN A 29 2.90 5.37 -2.95
N ARG A 30 2.41 4.72 -4.00
CA ARG A 30 1.23 3.85 -3.96
C ARG A 30 1.49 2.54 -4.65
N VAL A 31 1.19 1.44 -3.97
CA VAL A 31 1.25 0.09 -4.52
C VAL A 31 -0.16 -0.41 -4.77
N ILE A 32 -0.39 -0.90 -5.99
CA ILE A 32 -1.66 -1.47 -6.40
C ILE A 32 -1.49 -2.98 -6.38
N VAL A 33 -2.37 -3.66 -5.67
CA VAL A 33 -2.34 -5.11 -5.50
C VAL A 33 -3.72 -5.72 -5.71
N TYR A 34 -3.77 -6.99 -6.09
CA TYR A 34 -4.99 -7.77 -6.21
C TYR A 34 -5.03 -8.83 -5.12
N ASP A 35 -6.16 -8.87 -4.43
CA ASP A 35 -6.50 -9.89 -3.43
C ASP A 35 -7.32 -10.99 -4.12
N PRO A 36 -6.75 -12.18 -4.35
CA PRO A 36 -7.47 -13.27 -4.99
C PRO A 36 -8.56 -13.87 -4.09
N GLU A 37 -8.49 -13.69 -2.77
CA GLU A 37 -9.49 -14.22 -1.84
C GLU A 37 -10.74 -13.33 -1.79
N GLU A 38 -10.55 -12.01 -1.84
CA GLU A 38 -11.65 -11.04 -1.89
C GLU A 38 -12.10 -10.69 -3.32
N ILE A 39 -11.37 -11.18 -4.33
CA ILE A 39 -11.57 -10.88 -5.76
C ILE A 39 -11.61 -9.35 -5.96
N LYS A 40 -10.67 -8.63 -5.33
CA LYS A 40 -10.68 -7.17 -5.27
C LYS A 40 -9.28 -6.58 -5.35
N SER A 41 -9.17 -5.41 -5.99
CA SER A 41 -7.93 -4.65 -6.00
C SER A 41 -7.87 -3.64 -4.86
N HIS A 42 -6.68 -3.45 -4.31
CA HIS A 42 -6.38 -2.51 -3.25
C HIS A 42 -5.26 -1.56 -3.68
N ASP A 43 -5.34 -0.32 -3.20
CA ASP A 43 -4.31 0.71 -3.38
C ASP A 43 -3.83 1.15 -1.99
N PHE A 44 -2.56 0.89 -1.70
CA PHE A 44 -1.96 1.20 -0.41
C PHE A 44 -0.88 2.28 -0.55
N ASN A 45 -1.00 3.34 0.25
CA ASN A 45 0.05 4.34 0.39
C ASN A 45 1.22 3.77 1.21
N PHE A 46 2.44 4.15 0.86
CA PHE A 46 3.64 3.85 1.63
C PHE A 46 4.65 5.00 1.53
N LYS A 47 5.53 5.16 2.53
CA LYS A 47 6.57 6.21 2.51
C LYS A 47 7.92 5.74 2.01
N THR A 48 8.25 4.45 2.18
CA THR A 48 9.58 3.93 1.87
C THR A 48 9.79 3.78 0.37
N THR A 49 10.62 4.65 -0.19
CA THR A 49 10.92 4.65 -1.61
C THR A 49 11.59 3.36 -2.07
N GLY A 50 11.17 2.82 -3.22
CA GLY A 50 11.89 1.77 -3.94
C GLY A 50 11.61 0.31 -3.54
N ARG A 51 10.83 0.05 -2.48
CA ARG A 51 10.49 -1.34 -2.08
C ARG A 51 9.87 -2.16 -3.21
N PHE A 52 9.05 -1.53 -4.06
CA PHE A 52 8.30 -2.21 -5.12
C PHE A 52 8.84 -1.99 -6.54
N ALA A 53 9.96 -1.27 -6.70
CA ALA A 53 10.47 -0.88 -8.02
C ALA A 53 10.98 -2.07 -8.87
N GLY A 54 11.20 -3.24 -8.27
CA GLY A 54 11.67 -4.46 -8.95
C GLY A 54 10.61 -5.53 -9.22
N PHE A 55 9.36 -5.33 -8.77
CA PHE A 55 8.31 -6.34 -8.88
C PHE A 55 7.66 -6.34 -10.26
N LYS A 56 7.30 -7.52 -10.75
CA LYS A 56 6.60 -7.70 -12.02
C LYS A 56 5.09 -7.78 -11.81
N PHE A 57 4.33 -7.37 -12.82
CA PHE A 57 2.88 -7.56 -12.83
C PHE A 57 2.52 -9.04 -12.61
N GLY A 58 1.58 -9.30 -11.71
CA GLY A 58 1.15 -10.63 -11.32
C GLY A 58 2.08 -11.35 -10.34
N GLU A 59 3.20 -10.74 -9.94
CA GLU A 59 4.11 -11.33 -8.96
C GLU A 59 3.44 -11.38 -7.58
N GLN A 60 3.59 -12.50 -6.87
CA GLN A 60 3.03 -12.63 -5.54
C GLN A 60 3.90 -11.88 -4.53
N ILE A 61 3.27 -11.00 -3.74
CA ILE A 61 3.92 -10.19 -2.72
C ILE A 61 3.24 -10.37 -1.38
N SER A 62 4.01 -10.43 -0.31
CA SER A 62 3.48 -10.47 1.06
C SER A 62 3.54 -9.10 1.69
N LEU A 63 2.40 -8.61 2.17
CA LEU A 63 2.27 -7.31 2.81
C LEU A 63 1.79 -7.49 4.25
N ASP A 64 2.43 -6.79 5.18
CA ASP A 64 1.96 -6.67 6.55
C ASP A 64 0.85 -5.61 6.61
N LEU A 65 -0.34 -6.06 6.99
CA LEU A 65 -1.52 -5.22 7.08
C LEU A 65 -1.88 -4.97 8.54
N THR A 66 -2.07 -3.70 8.87
CA THR A 66 -2.76 -3.28 10.07
C THR A 66 -4.25 -3.18 9.77
N ILE A 67 -5.02 -4.02 10.45
CA ILE A 67 -6.48 -4.03 10.38
C ILE A 67 -7.02 -2.97 11.35
N MET A 68 -7.71 -1.98 10.81
CA MET A 68 -8.51 -1.06 11.62
C MET A 68 -9.99 -1.27 11.30
N ALA A 69 -10.77 -1.62 12.32
CA ALA A 69 -12.23 -1.61 12.23
C ALA A 69 -12.70 -0.16 12.32
N LYS A 70 -13.13 0.40 11.18
CA LYS A 70 -13.72 1.74 11.13
C LYS A 70 -14.94 1.69 10.21
N ASP A 71 -16.07 2.19 10.70
CA ASP A 71 -17.32 2.29 9.93
C ASP A 71 -17.83 0.94 9.39
N ASN A 72 -17.74 -0.13 10.20
CA ASN A 72 -18.20 -1.49 9.84
C ASN A 72 -17.50 -2.11 8.60
N GLN A 73 -16.33 -1.57 8.21
CA GLN A 73 -15.50 -2.10 7.13
C GLN A 73 -14.10 -2.42 7.67
N ILE A 74 -13.53 -3.54 7.20
CA ILE A 74 -12.12 -3.84 7.40
C ILE A 74 -11.33 -2.97 6.44
N LYS A 75 -10.57 -2.01 6.98
CA LYS A 75 -9.62 -1.23 6.20
C LYS A 75 -8.22 -1.78 6.45
N TYR A 76 -7.59 -2.19 5.37
CA TYR A 76 -6.20 -2.62 5.34
C TYR A 76 -5.31 -1.40 5.21
N TYR A 77 -4.30 -1.32 6.07
CA TYR A 77 -3.24 -0.32 5.98
C TYR A 77 -1.92 -1.07 5.92
N LEU A 78 -1.01 -0.66 5.04
CA LEU A 78 0.35 -1.16 5.10
C LEU A 78 0.95 -0.76 6.45
N ASP A 79 1.35 -1.75 7.23
CA ASP A 79 2.03 -1.52 8.48
C ASP A 79 3.47 -1.09 8.19
N GLU A 80 3.79 0.17 8.45
CA GLU A 80 5.17 0.69 8.46
C GLU A 80 5.90 0.23 9.75
N GLY A 81 5.79 -1.06 10.07
CA GLY A 81 6.47 -1.69 11.19
C GLY A 81 7.95 -1.89 10.87
N GLY A 82 8.76 -0.87 11.19
CA GLY A 82 10.19 -0.84 10.90
C GLY A 82 10.98 -2.04 11.43
N LYS A 83 11.88 -2.53 10.59
CA LYS A 83 13.33 -2.52 10.79
C LYS A 83 14.03 -2.56 9.43
#